data_AF-A0AAW8TDZ7-F1
#
_entry.id   AF-A0AAW8TDZ7-F1
#
_cell.length_a   1.000
_cell.length_b   1.000
_cell.length_c   1.000
_cell.angle_alpha   90.00
_cell.angle_beta   90.00
_cell.angle_gamma   90.00
#
_symmetry.space_group_name_H-M   'P 1'
#
loop_
_entity.id
_entity.type
_entity.pdbx_description
1 polymer ?
#
loop_
_entity_poly.entity_id
_entity_poly.type
_entity_poly.pdbx_seq_one_letter_code
_entity_poly.pdbx_strand_id
1 'polypeptide(L)'
;MFTLDAEFENSDGRSQHLRIKHFDPTKTGEEIKASLTKLTKLNLFEKNGVGLFKKVKHATLIETIETELFNKTLDEGSETAQLEKEGT
;
A
#
# COMPACT_ATOMS: atom_id res chain seq x y z
N MET A 1 -0.78 -6.72 4.37
CA MET A 1 -1.19 -5.30 4.24
C MET A 1 -1.82 -5.07 2.87
N PHE A 2 -2.93 -4.32 2.78
CA PHE A 2 -3.52 -3.95 1.48
C PHE A 2 -3.10 -2.53 1.06
N THR A 3 -2.84 -2.36 -0.24
CA THR A 3 -2.55 -1.06 -0.87
C THR A 3 -3.45 -0.86 -2.08
N LEU A 4 -4.14 0.26 -2.16
CA LEU A 4 -4.80 0.68 -3.39
C LEU A 4 -3.80 1.45 -4.25
N ASP A 5 -3.57 0.98 -5.47
CA ASP A 5 -2.82 1.69 -6.51
C ASP A 5 -3.79 2.14 -7.61
N ALA A 6 -3.95 3.45 -7.75
CA ALA A 6 -4.84 4.04 -8.76
C ALA A 6 -4.02 4.84 -9.78
N GLU A 7 -4.18 4.53 -11.07
CA GLU A 7 -3.59 5.26 -12.17
C GLU A 7 -4.55 6.32 -12.69
N PHE A 8 -4.04 7.54 -12.85
CA PHE A 8 -4.75 8.65 -13.44
C PHE A 8 -4.01 9.23 -14.63
N GLU A 9 -4.74 9.86 -15.54
CA GLU A 9 -4.22 10.80 -16.53
C GLU A 9 -4.15 12.21 -15.94
N ASN A 10 -3.04 12.91 -16.18
CA ASN A 10 -2.87 14.33 -15.90
C ASN A 10 -3.39 15.18 -17.06
N SER A 11 -3.44 16.50 -16.89
CA SER A 11 -3.89 17.42 -17.95
C SER A 11 -2.97 17.45 -19.18
N ASP A 12 -1.72 17.01 -19.04
CA ASP A 12 -0.74 16.89 -20.13
C ASP A 12 -0.75 15.50 -20.81
N GLY A 13 -1.70 14.63 -20.44
CA GLY A 13 -1.85 13.28 -20.98
C GLY A 13 -0.94 12.22 -20.34
N ARG A 14 0.00 12.62 -19.47
CA ARG A 14 0.87 11.66 -18.77
C ARG A 14 0.11 10.90 -17.68
N SER A 15 0.56 9.69 -17.40
CA SER A 15 0.03 8.90 -16.29
C SER A 15 0.69 9.24 -14.95
N GLN A 16 -0.08 9.18 -13.87
CA GLN A 16 0.38 9.39 -12.50
C GLN A 16 -0.34 8.40 -11.57
N HIS A 17 0.39 7.82 -10.61
CA HIS A 17 -0.18 6.91 -9.62
C HIS A 17 -0.48 7.63 -8.30
N LEU A 18 -1.60 7.24 -7.67
CA LEU A 18 -1.95 7.52 -6.28
C LEU A 18 -1.94 6.19 -5.52
N ARG A 19 -1.06 6.07 -4.53
CA ARG A 19 -0.94 4.87 -3.66
C ARG A 19 -1.44 5.16 -2.26
N ILE A 20 -2.39 4.36 -1.80
CA ILE A 20 -2.96 4.44 -0.45
C ILE A 20 -2.65 3.14 0.28
N LYS A 21 -1.70 3.20 1.23
CA LYS A 21 -1.34 2.06 2.10
C LYS A 21 -2.40 1.84 3.17
N HIS A 22 -2.44 0.64 3.74
CA HIS A 22 -3.42 0.23 4.76
C HIS A 22 -4.86 0.43 4.28
N PHE A 23 -5.11 0.11 3.01
CA PHE A 23 -6.43 0.26 2.40
C PHE A 23 -7.43 -0.75 2.99
N ASP A 24 -8.68 -0.35 3.14
CA ASP A 24 -9.77 -1.23 3.60
C ASP A 24 -10.22 -2.14 2.43
N PRO A 25 -9.95 -3.47 2.49
CA PRO A 25 -10.26 -4.38 1.39
C PRO A 25 -11.76 -4.68 1.28
N THR A 26 -12.59 -4.23 2.22
CA THR A 26 -14.05 -4.47 2.19
C THR A 26 -14.78 -3.55 1.20
N LYS A 27 -14.10 -2.52 0.68
CA LYS A 27 -14.67 -1.59 -0.29
C LYS A 27 -14.84 -2.23 -1.66
N THR A 28 -16.00 -2.01 -2.25
CA THR A 28 -16.30 -2.50 -3.60
C THR A 28 -15.61 -1.67 -4.67
N GLY A 29 -15.40 -2.26 -5.85
CA GLY A 29 -14.81 -1.53 -7.00
C GLY A 29 -15.62 -0.30 -7.42
N GLU A 30 -16.95 -0.33 -7.25
CA GLU A 30 -17.83 0.81 -7.57
C GLU A 30 -17.63 1.97 -6.60
N GLU A 31 -17.56 1.71 -5.30
CA GLU A 31 -17.30 2.73 -4.28
C GLU A 31 -15.92 3.37 -4.46
N ILE A 32 -14.91 2.55 -4.76
CA ILE A 32 -13.55 3.00 -5.06
C ILE A 32 -13.58 3.90 -6.30
N LYS A 33 -14.16 3.44 -7.40
CA LYS A 33 -14.27 4.22 -8.64
C LYS A 33 -15.01 5.54 -8.44
N ALA A 34 -16.11 5.53 -7.70
CA ALA A 34 -16.88 6.74 -7.39
C ALA A 34 -16.04 7.75 -6.59
N SER A 35 -15.27 7.28 -5.61
CA SER A 35 -14.39 8.10 -4.78
C SER A 35 -13.22 8.70 -5.58
N LEU A 36 -12.54 7.89 -6.40
CA LEU A 36 -11.47 8.35 -7.30
C LEU A 36 -12.01 9.35 -8.34
N THR A 37 -13.23 9.15 -8.84
CA THR A 37 -13.89 10.08 -9.77
C THR A 37 -14.24 11.42 -9.10
N LYS A 38 -14.58 11.43 -7.81
CA LYS A 38 -14.76 12.70 -7.07
C LYS A 38 -13.44 13.47 -6.97
N LEU A 39 -12.33 12.75 -6.76
CA LEU A 39 -10.99 13.35 -6.69
C LEU A 39 -10.63 14.09 -8.00
N THR A 40 -11.03 13.55 -9.17
CA THR A 40 -10.71 14.20 -10.46
C THR A 40 -11.42 15.53 -10.70
N LYS A 41 -12.50 15.80 -9.97
CA LYS A 41 -13.24 17.07 -10.03
C LYS A 41 -12.58 18.17 -9.21
N LEU A 42 -11.60 17.81 -8.37
CA LEU A 42 -10.86 18.76 -7.57
C LEU A 42 -9.74 19.38 -8.42
N ASN A 43 -9.77 20.69 -8.60
CA ASN A 43 -8.65 21.45 -9.19
C ASN A 43 -7.65 21.89 -8.12
N LEU A 44 -7.31 20.96 -7.21
CA LEU A 44 -6.42 21.23 -6.07
C LEU A 44 -5.00 20.71 -6.29
N PHE A 45 -4.84 19.75 -7.20
CA PHE A 45 -3.56 19.09 -7.42
C PHE A 45 -2.95 19.61 -8.72
N GLU A 46 -1.93 20.45 -8.58
CA GLU A 46 -1.16 20.98 -9.70
C GLU A 46 0.33 20.91 -9.38
N LYS A 47 1.14 20.60 -10.40
CA LYS A 47 2.59 20.69 -10.32
C LYS A 47 3.13 21.31 -11.60
N ASN A 48 3.82 22.44 -11.49
CA ASN A 48 4.41 23.17 -12.62
C ASN A 48 3.38 23.48 -13.73
N GLY A 49 2.18 23.94 -13.39
CA GLY A 49 1.12 24.21 -14.36
C GLY A 49 0.41 22.98 -14.92
N VAL A 50 0.81 21.76 -14.52
CA VAL A 50 0.15 20.52 -14.93
C VAL A 50 -0.80 20.08 -13.83
N GLY A 51 -2.09 20.01 -14.15
CA GLY A 51 -3.11 19.50 -13.25
C GLY A 51 -3.00 17.99 -13.13
N LEU A 52 -2.86 17.50 -11.91
CA LEU A 52 -2.76 16.08 -11.61
C LEU A 52 -4.15 15.45 -11.47
N PHE A 53 -4.21 14.12 -11.63
CA PHE A 53 -5.38 13.30 -11.34
C PHE A 53 -6.67 13.71 -12.08
N LYS A 54 -6.60 14.00 -13.39
CA LYS A 54 -7.73 14.51 -14.18
C LYS A 54 -8.69 13.43 -14.69
N LYS A 55 -8.21 12.21 -14.90
CA LYS A 55 -9.06 11.10 -15.35
C LYS A 55 -8.58 9.79 -14.74
N VAL A 56 -9.49 9.02 -14.14
CA VAL A 56 -9.17 7.67 -13.64
C VAL A 56 -8.97 6.74 -14.84
N LYS A 57 -7.82 6.06 -14.93
CA LYS A 57 -7.55 5.04 -15.97
C LYS A 57 -7.86 3.64 -15.45
N HIS A 58 -7.23 3.26 -14.34
CA HIS A 58 -7.48 1.98 -13.67
C HIS A 58 -7.15 2.08 -12.17
N ALA A 59 -7.58 1.07 -11.41
CA ALA A 59 -7.18 0.92 -10.02
C ALA A 59 -7.04 -0.57 -9.68
N THR A 60 -6.05 -0.90 -8.85
CA THR A 60 -5.71 -2.26 -8.45
C THR A 60 -5.56 -2.33 -6.93
N LEU A 61 -6.23 -3.29 -6.30
CA LEU A 61 -6.00 -3.62 -4.90
C LEU A 61 -4.86 -4.64 -4.82
N ILE A 62 -3.78 -4.28 -4.11
CA ILE A 62 -2.59 -5.11 -3.94
C ILE A 62 -2.59 -5.66 -2.52
N GLU A 63 -2.56 -6.98 -2.39
CA GLU A 63 -2.32 -7.66 -1.12
C GLU A 63 -0.82 -7.96 -0.96
N THR A 64 -0.23 -7.45 0.11
CA THR A 64 1.15 -7.76 0.51
C THR A 64 1.12 -8.75 1.68
N ILE A 65 1.70 -9.93 1.47
CA ILE A 65 1.93 -10.94 2.49
C ILE A 65 3.43 -10.92 2.80
N GLU A 66 3.78 -10.69 4.07
CA GLU A 66 5.15 -10.73 4.55
C GLU A 66 5.34 -12.03 5.34
N THR A 67 6.27 -12.87 4.89
CA THR A 67 6.65 -14.11 5.58
C THR A 67 8.11 -13.99 5.97
N GLU A 68 8.36 -13.87 7.27
CA GLU A 68 9.71 -13.90 7.82
C GLU A 68 10.25 -15.33 7.75
N LEU A 69 11.40 -15.53 7.08
CA LEU A 69 11.99 -16.86 6.86
C LEU A 69 13.08 -17.22 7.87
N PHE A 70 13.80 -16.23 8.39
CA PHE A 70 14.81 -16.38 9.44
C PHE A 70 15.02 -15.04 10.13
N ASN A 71 15.28 -15.05 11.44
CA ASN A 71 15.62 -13.85 12.18
C ASN A 71 16.64 -14.17 13.29
N LYS A 72 17.84 -13.61 13.16
CA LYS A 72 18.95 -13.84 14.09
C LYS A 72 18.63 -13.37 15.52
N THR A 73 17.76 -12.36 15.69
CA THR A 73 17.36 -11.89 17.03
C THR A 73 16.33 -12.79 17.71
N LEU A 74 15.68 -13.69 16.96
CA LEU A 74 14.77 -14.71 17.50
C LEU A 74 15.49 -16.07 17.69
N ASP A 75 16.51 -16.35 16.87
CA ASP A 75 17.27 -17.60 16.89
C ASP A 75 18.18 -17.72 18.11
N GLU A 76 18.78 -16.63 18.58
CA GLU A 76 19.73 -16.61 19.71
C GLU A 76 19.04 -16.67 21.10
N GLY A 77 17.70 -16.73 21.14
CA GLY A 77 16.90 -16.74 22.38
C GLY A 77 16.45 -18.12 22.87
N SER A 78 16.77 -19.22 22.16
CA SER A 78 16.25 -20.56 22.50
C SER A 78 17.28 -21.54 23.11
N GLU A 79 18.56 -21.16 23.25
CA GLU A 79 19.63 -22.05 23.74
C GLU A 79 20.09 -21.84 25.20
N THR A 80 19.42 -21.01 26.03
CA THR A 80 19.83 -20.79 27.44
C THR A 80 18.93 -21.46 28.49
N ALA A 81 18.17 -22.49 28.14
CA ALA A 81 17.29 -23.20 29.08
C ALA A 81 17.53 -24.72 29.18
N GLN A 82 18.75 -25.24 28.98
CA GLN A 82 19.07 -26.65 29.30
C GLN A 82 20.54 -26.87 29.73
N LEU A 83 21.04 -26.21 30.77
CA LEU A 83 22.31 -26.60 31.43
C LEU A 83 22.38 -26.08 32.88
N GLU A 84 21.40 -26.42 33.73
CA GLU A 84 21.55 -26.31 35.20
C GLU A 84 20.78 -27.43 35.92
N LYS A 85 20.95 -28.70 35.53
CA LYS A 85 20.58 -29.86 36.38
C LYS A 85 21.52 -31.06 36.21
N GLU A 86 22.81 -30.87 36.43
CA GLU A 86 23.69 -31.95 36.89
C GLU A 86 24.97 -31.32 37.45
N GLY A 87 25.12 -31.30 38.78
CA GLY A 87 26.31 -30.76 39.41
C GLY A 87 26.16 -30.46 40.90
N THR A 88 26.39 -31.49 41.71
CA THR A 88 26.63 -31.53 43.18
C THR A 88 25.43 -31.88 44.05
#